data_AF-A0A414A7R2-F1
#
_entry.id   AF-A0A414A7R2-F1
#
_cell.length_a   1.000
_cell.length_b   1.000
_cell.length_c   1.000
_cell.angle_alpha   90.00
_cell.angle_beta   90.00
_cell.angle_gamma   90.00
#
_symmetry.space_group_name_H-M   'P 1'
#
loop_
_entity.id
_entity.type
_entity.pdbx_description
1 polymer ?
#
loop_
_entity_poly.entity_id
_entity_poly.type
_entity_poly.pdbx_seq_one_letter_code
_entity_poly.pdbx_strand_id
1 'polypeptide(L)'
;MKRLSLNTGLSYSIRGFSCVKGEPFEVEDGLAEQLLATGRFDEQPVIANPAEESDTDNTGTGGEDEEPEAPKNGTGAGAGVEDGLTASKVSQMRNADLLALAEEKNISLEGCSKHDEYVERINGVLGLVDFSKLGLE
;
A
#
# COMPACT_ATOMS: atom_id res chain seq x y z
N MET A 1 -9.30 14.73 24.16
CA MET A 1 -9.90 14.09 22.97
C MET A 1 -8.79 13.92 21.96
N LYS A 2 -8.55 12.70 21.50
CA LYS A 2 -7.56 12.37 20.47
C LYS A 2 -8.26 11.94 19.20
N ARG A 3 -7.66 12.28 18.07
CA ARG A 3 -8.15 11.89 16.76
C ARG A 3 -7.39 10.64 16.32
N LEU A 4 -8.10 9.54 16.12
CA LEU A 4 -7.54 8.28 15.67
C LEU A 4 -8.14 7.89 14.32
N SER A 5 -7.42 7.10 13.54
CA SER A 5 -7.98 6.41 12.38
C SER A 5 -7.75 4.91 12.51
N LEU A 6 -8.70 4.12 12.02
CA LEU A 6 -8.53 2.69 11.91
C LEU A 6 -7.60 2.41 10.73
N ASN A 7 -6.45 1.80 11.01
CA ASN A 7 -5.48 1.42 9.99
C ASN A 7 -5.67 -0.04 9.54
N THR A 8 -6.14 -0.90 10.45
CA THR A 8 -6.30 -2.34 10.18
C THR A 8 -7.76 -2.81 10.22
N GLY A 9 -8.19 -3.59 9.22
CA GLY A 9 -9.59 -4.02 9.05
C GLY A 9 -10.48 -2.97 8.35
N LEU A 10 -11.63 -3.38 7.80
CA LEU A 10 -12.56 -2.47 7.09
C LEU A 10 -13.37 -1.58 8.03
N SER A 11 -13.75 -2.12 9.19
CA SER A 11 -14.50 -1.42 10.21
C SER A 11 -14.18 -2.02 11.58
N TYR A 12 -14.34 -1.21 12.61
CA TYR A 12 -14.14 -1.62 13.99
C TYR A 12 -15.33 -1.17 14.81
N SER A 13 -15.84 -2.07 15.65
CA SER A 13 -16.98 -1.83 16.50
C SER A 13 -16.66 -2.31 17.91
N ILE A 14 -16.87 -1.41 18.86
CA ILE A 14 -16.65 -1.55 20.29
C ILE A 14 -17.92 -1.03 20.97
N ARG A 15 -18.18 -1.42 22.23
CA ARG A 15 -19.40 -1.06 22.95
C ARG A 15 -19.72 0.44 22.86
N GLY A 16 -20.72 0.78 22.05
CA GLY A 16 -21.19 2.16 21.84
C GLY A 16 -20.39 3.00 20.85
N PHE A 17 -19.38 2.43 20.18
CA PHE A 17 -18.52 3.15 19.24
C PHE A 17 -18.19 2.30 18.01
N SER A 18 -18.34 2.86 16.81
CA SER A 18 -17.99 2.19 15.55
C SER A 18 -17.29 3.17 14.62
N CYS A 19 -16.21 2.73 13.99
CA CYS A 19 -15.44 3.52 13.02
C CYS A 19 -15.08 2.67 11.80
N VAL A 20 -14.89 3.32 10.66
CA VAL A 20 -14.49 2.67 9.40
C VAL A 20 -13.04 3.00 9.07
N LYS A 21 -12.40 2.14 8.28
CA LYS A 21 -11.01 2.32 7.88
C LYS A 21 -10.82 3.66 7.16
N GLY A 22 -9.77 4.39 7.53
CA GLY A 22 -9.39 5.64 6.87
C GLY A 22 -10.25 6.85 7.24
N GLU A 23 -11.37 6.66 7.95
CA GLU A 23 -12.13 7.79 8.49
C GLU A 23 -11.57 8.15 9.88
N PRO A 24 -11.02 9.37 10.04
CA PRO A 24 -10.54 9.81 11.33
C PRO A 24 -11.70 10.19 12.24
N PHE A 25 -11.62 9.77 13.49
CA PHE A 25 -12.65 9.98 14.50
C PHE A 25 -12.04 10.49 15.80
N GLU A 26 -12.83 11.19 16.60
CA GLU A 26 -12.40 11.71 17.90
C GLU A 26 -12.88 10.82 19.04
N VAL A 27 -11.97 10.47 19.94
CA VAL A 27 -12.23 9.65 21.14
C VAL A 27 -11.56 10.28 22.36
N GLU A 28 -12.06 9.97 23.55
CA GLU A 28 -11.40 10.39 24.80
C GLU A 28 -10.03 9.75 24.96
N ASP A 29 -9.09 10.44 25.62
CA ASP A 29 -7.69 10.04 25.73
C ASP A 29 -7.52 8.63 26.31
N GLY A 30 -8.26 8.28 27.37
CA GLY A 30 -8.18 6.95 27.97
C GLY A 30 -8.67 5.82 27.05
N LEU A 31 -9.65 6.10 26.19
CA LEU A 31 -10.08 5.15 25.17
C LEU A 31 -9.09 5.10 24.01
N ALA A 32 -8.53 6.25 23.62
CA ALA A 32 -7.55 6.37 22.57
C ALA A 32 -6.28 5.57 22.86
N GLU A 33 -5.76 5.65 24.09
CA GLU A 33 -4.62 4.84 24.54
C GLU A 33 -4.94 3.34 24.45
N GLN A 34 -6.15 2.93 24.84
CA GLN A 34 -6.56 1.53 24.73
C GLN A 34 -6.64 1.06 23.27
N LEU A 35 -7.12 1.91 22.36
CA LEU A 35 -7.18 1.62 20.93
C LEU A 35 -5.78 1.57 20.30
N LEU A 36 -4.90 2.53 20.61
CA LEU A 36 -3.51 2.52 20.18
C LEU A 36 -2.75 1.28 20.68
N ALA A 37 -2.99 0.85 21.92
CA ALA A 37 -2.41 -0.37 22.48
C ALA A 37 -2.82 -1.64 21.72
N THR A 38 -3.92 -1.62 20.96
CA THR A 38 -4.28 -2.77 20.10
C THR A 38 -3.42 -2.88 18.85
N GLY A 39 -2.64 -1.84 18.50
CA GLY A 39 -1.84 -1.77 17.27
C GLY A 39 -2.66 -1.65 15.98
N ARG A 40 -3.98 -1.40 16.10
CA ARG A 40 -4.92 -1.35 14.96
C ARG A 40 -5.24 0.07 14.50
N PHE A 41 -4.84 1.05 15.29
CA PHE A 41 -5.20 2.45 15.15
C PHE A 41 -3.95 3.32 15.11
N ASP A 42 -4.01 4.41 14.35
CA ASP A 42 -2.97 5.42 14.27
C ASP A 42 -3.50 6.77 14.76
N GLU A 43 -2.65 7.51 15.46
CA GLU A 43 -2.97 8.87 15.91
C GLU A 43 -2.86 9.84 14.72
N GLN A 44 -3.93 10.59 14.47
CA GLN A 44 -4.00 11.57 13.40
C GLN A 44 -3.80 12.98 13.97
N PRO A 45 -2.92 13.80 13.38
CA PRO A 45 -2.77 15.18 13.81
C PRO A 45 -4.09 15.94 13.58
N VAL A 46 -4.47 16.80 14.53
CA VAL A 46 -5.67 17.64 14.43
C VAL A 46 -5.38 18.79 13.47
N ILE A 47 -5.54 18.54 12.17
CA ILE A 47 -5.44 19.59 11.15
C ILE A 47 -6.79 20.32 11.12
N ALA A 48 -6.84 21.53 11.67
CA ALA A 48 -7.91 22.49 11.43
C ALA A 48 -7.77 22.98 9.98
N ASN A 49 -8.46 22.30 9.05
CA ASN A 49 -8.45 22.57 7.60
C ASN A 49 -8.88 24.03 7.29
N PRO A 50 -8.45 24.71 6.20
CA PRO A 50 -8.47 24.19 4.83
C PRO A 50 -7.39 24.73 3.86
N ALA A 51 -6.51 23.88 3.32
CA ALA A 51 -5.94 24.03 1.97
C ALA A 51 -4.94 22.91 1.68
N GLU A 52 -5.04 22.40 0.46
CA GLU A 52 -4.06 21.71 -0.37
C GLU A 52 -2.60 21.52 0.09
N GLU A 53 -2.08 20.35 -0.32
CA GLU A 53 -0.70 20.03 -0.72
C GLU A 53 0.34 19.83 0.40
N SER A 54 0.85 18.59 0.55
CA SER A 54 2.18 18.11 0.10
C SER A 54 3.30 18.66 1.01
N ASP A 55 4.25 17.92 1.59
CA ASP A 55 5.04 16.80 1.11
C ASP A 55 5.68 16.10 2.33
N THR A 56 6.18 14.90 2.07
CA THR A 56 7.14 14.10 2.83
C THR A 56 8.29 14.88 3.47
N ASP A 57 8.74 14.47 4.67
CA ASP A 57 10.16 14.39 4.97
C ASP A 57 10.46 13.31 6.03
N ASN A 58 11.37 12.42 5.67
CA ASN A 58 11.94 11.33 6.45
C ASN A 58 13.32 11.77 6.97
N THR A 59 13.68 11.48 8.23
CA THR A 59 15.06 11.25 8.75
C THR A 59 14.95 10.88 10.25
N GLY A 60 15.56 9.86 10.88
CA GLY A 60 16.54 8.82 10.54
C GLY A 60 17.32 8.38 11.81
N THR A 61 17.97 7.19 11.78
CA THR A 61 19.03 6.60 12.67
C THR A 61 18.56 5.47 13.62
N GLY A 62 19.07 4.22 13.67
CA GLY A 62 20.15 3.50 12.97
C GLY A 62 20.48 2.13 13.66
N GLY A 63 21.05 1.16 12.92
CA GLY A 63 21.70 -0.12 13.36
C GLY A 63 20.74 -1.26 13.75
N GLU A 64 20.90 -2.55 13.40
CA GLU A 64 22.01 -3.44 12.96
C GLU A 64 21.36 -4.78 12.50
N ASP A 65 21.51 -5.20 11.24
CA ASP A 65 22.23 -6.39 10.74
C ASP A 65 22.08 -7.72 11.54
N GLU A 66 21.24 -8.66 11.06
CA GLU A 66 21.62 -10.08 10.78
C GLU A 66 20.44 -10.85 10.13
N GLU A 67 20.70 -11.44 8.96
CA GLU A 67 19.93 -12.44 8.20
C GLU A 67 20.03 -13.84 8.86
N PRO A 68 19.32 -14.94 8.47
CA PRO A 68 18.13 -15.18 7.64
C PRO A 68 17.00 -15.92 8.39
N GLU A 69 15.84 -16.18 7.75
CA GLU A 69 15.27 -17.54 7.54
C GLU A 69 13.91 -17.43 6.80
N ALA A 70 13.91 -17.74 5.50
CA ALA A 70 12.77 -18.39 4.84
C ALA A 70 12.94 -19.92 4.99
N PRO A 71 11.93 -20.80 4.86
CA PRO A 71 10.62 -20.63 4.20
C PRO A 71 9.43 -21.20 5.05
N LYS A 72 8.15 -21.04 4.70
CA LYS A 72 7.40 -21.95 3.82
C LYS A 72 5.96 -21.45 3.63
N ASN A 73 5.70 -21.08 2.38
CA ASN A 73 4.47 -21.23 1.59
C ASN A 73 3.37 -22.15 2.16
N GLY A 74 2.10 -21.71 2.07
CA GLY A 74 0.99 -22.65 1.90
C GLY A 74 -0.41 -22.16 2.25
N THR A 75 -1.11 -21.58 1.26
CA THR A 75 -2.59 -21.64 1.08
C THR A 75 -3.43 -20.75 2.02
N GLY A 76 -4.12 -19.70 1.60
CA GLY A 76 -4.76 -19.43 0.30
C GLY A 76 -6.25 -19.15 0.53
N ALA A 77 -6.63 -17.88 0.66
CA ALA A 77 -7.98 -17.35 0.44
C ALA A 77 -7.85 -15.82 0.32
N GLY A 78 -7.78 -15.36 -0.93
CA GLY A 78 -7.37 -14.01 -1.31
C GLY A 78 -8.31 -12.92 -0.84
N ALA A 79 -7.73 -11.94 -0.15
CA ALA A 79 -8.22 -10.57 -0.02
C ALA A 79 -7.02 -9.70 0.39
N GLY A 80 -5.91 -9.84 -0.33
CA GLY A 80 -4.74 -9.00 -0.16
C GLY A 80 -4.90 -7.78 -1.05
N VAL A 81 -5.11 -6.60 -0.46
CA VAL A 81 -4.34 -5.36 -0.72
C VAL A 81 -3.58 -5.21 -2.07
N GLU A 82 -4.05 -5.60 -3.26
CA GLU A 82 -3.28 -5.44 -4.52
C GLU A 82 -4.12 -5.24 -5.81
N ASP A 83 -5.43 -5.03 -5.73
CA ASP A 83 -6.39 -5.13 -6.87
C ASP A 83 -6.42 -3.93 -7.85
N GLY A 84 -5.35 -3.14 -7.96
CA GLY A 84 -5.34 -1.91 -8.78
C GLY A 84 -4.38 -1.91 -9.96
N LEU A 85 -3.36 -2.77 -9.95
CA LEU A 85 -2.31 -2.76 -10.96
C LEU A 85 -2.72 -3.64 -12.14
N THR A 86 -3.27 -3.02 -13.18
CA THR A 86 -3.64 -3.70 -14.44
C THR A 86 -2.57 -3.50 -15.50
N ALA A 87 -2.55 -4.37 -16.51
CA ALA A 87 -1.63 -4.24 -17.65
C ALA A 87 -1.76 -2.87 -18.36
N SER A 88 -3.00 -2.37 -18.47
CA SER A 88 -3.28 -1.05 -19.04
C SER A 88 -2.72 0.08 -18.17
N LYS A 89 -2.77 -0.07 -16.84
CA LYS A 89 -2.19 0.91 -15.91
C LYS A 89 -0.68 0.96 -16.03
N VAL A 90 -0.01 -0.20 -16.08
CA VAL A 90 1.44 -0.31 -16.30
C VAL A 90 1.84 0.36 -17.62
N SER A 91 1.06 0.13 -18.69
CA SER A 91 1.32 0.75 -19.99
C SER A 91 1.16 2.28 -20.01
N GLN A 92 0.51 2.88 -19.02
CA GLN A 92 0.31 4.33 -18.90
C GLN A 92 1.31 4.99 -17.94
N MET A 93 2.13 4.21 -17.24
CA MET A 93 3.13 4.72 -16.29
C MET A 93 4.31 5.37 -17.01
N ARG A 94 5.04 6.26 -16.35
CA ARG A 94 6.29 6.80 -16.94
C ARG A 94 7.42 5.79 -16.73
N ASN A 95 8.49 5.92 -17.51
CA ASN A 95 9.69 5.06 -17.35
C ASN A 95 10.24 5.05 -15.92
N ALA A 96 10.23 6.19 -15.21
CA ALA A 96 10.68 6.27 -13.83
C ALA A 96 9.77 5.47 -12.89
N ASP A 97 8.45 5.56 -13.08
CA ASP A 97 7.46 4.84 -12.29
C ASP A 97 7.54 3.32 -12.58
N LEU A 98 7.84 2.91 -13.81
CA LEU A 98 8.09 1.51 -14.17
C LEU A 98 9.36 0.95 -13.53
N LEU A 99 10.41 1.75 -13.43
CA LEU A 99 11.65 1.35 -12.76
C LEU A 99 11.42 1.14 -11.26
N ALA A 100 10.72 2.07 -10.61
CA ALA A 100 10.34 1.96 -9.21
C ALA A 100 9.44 0.74 -8.97
N LEU A 101 8.47 0.50 -9.85
CA LEU A 101 7.59 -0.67 -9.78
C LEU A 101 8.36 -1.98 -9.96
N ALA A 102 9.32 -2.01 -10.88
CA ALA A 102 10.18 -3.16 -11.06
C ALA A 102 11.08 -3.40 -9.84
N GLU A 103 11.65 -2.35 -9.23
CA GLU A 103 12.43 -2.48 -8.01
C GLU A 103 11.57 -2.98 -6.84
N GLU A 104 10.40 -2.38 -6.63
CA GLU A 104 9.43 -2.78 -5.59
C GLU A 104 9.01 -4.25 -5.74
N LYS A 105 8.72 -4.67 -6.97
CA LYS A 105 8.31 -6.05 -7.28
C LYS A 105 9.49 -6.99 -7.56
N ASN A 106 10.73 -6.52 -7.37
CA ASN A 106 11.97 -7.28 -7.59
C ASN A 106 12.07 -7.91 -9.00
N ILE A 107 11.69 -7.15 -10.02
CA ILE A 107 11.68 -7.51 -11.44
C ILE A 107 12.97 -6.99 -12.10
N SER A 108 13.78 -7.90 -12.65
CA SER A 108 14.95 -7.48 -13.45
C SER A 108 14.51 -6.97 -14.83
N LEU A 109 14.83 -5.69 -15.06
CA LEU A 109 14.67 -4.99 -16.33
C LEU A 109 15.95 -5.01 -17.18
N GLU A 110 16.92 -5.87 -16.86
CA GLU A 110 18.14 -5.99 -17.64
C GLU A 110 17.84 -6.30 -19.11
N GLY A 111 18.49 -5.55 -20.01
CA GLY A 111 18.28 -5.65 -21.46
C GLY A 111 17.07 -4.88 -21.98
N CYS A 112 16.22 -4.30 -21.13
CA CYS A 112 15.15 -3.40 -21.56
C CYS A 112 15.72 -1.99 -21.75
N SER A 113 15.48 -1.37 -22.91
CA SER A 113 15.94 -0.01 -23.21
C SER A 113 14.80 0.93 -23.58
N LYS A 114 13.64 0.38 -23.96
CA LYS A 114 12.46 1.12 -24.39
C LYS A 114 11.32 0.97 -23.39
N HIS A 115 10.42 1.95 -23.40
CA HIS A 115 9.21 1.97 -22.58
C HIS A 115 8.38 0.68 -22.71
N ASP A 116 8.05 0.29 -23.95
CA ASP A 116 7.29 -0.93 -24.21
C ASP A 116 7.98 -2.19 -23.68
N GLU A 117 9.31 -2.29 -23.77
CA GLU A 117 10.06 -3.44 -23.25
C GLU A 117 9.93 -3.54 -21.72
N TYR A 118 9.97 -2.40 -21.01
CA TYR A 118 9.74 -2.35 -19.57
C TYR A 118 8.30 -2.78 -19.22
N VAL A 119 7.30 -2.26 -19.93
CA VAL A 119 5.89 -2.59 -19.73
C VAL A 119 5.63 -4.08 -19.96
N GLU A 120 6.14 -4.64 -21.05
CA GLU A 120 5.97 -6.06 -21.38
C GLU A 120 6.70 -6.95 -20.37
N ARG A 121 7.89 -6.57 -19.94
CA ARG A 121 8.66 -7.30 -18.92
C ARG A 121 7.92 -7.32 -17.58
N ILE A 122 7.45 -6.16 -17.13
CA ILE A 122 6.72 -6.01 -15.86
C ILE A 122 5.39 -6.76 -15.92
N ASN A 123 4.60 -6.56 -16.98
CA ASN A 123 3.32 -7.25 -17.16
C ASN A 123 3.51 -8.78 -17.25
N GLY A 124 4.54 -9.24 -17.98
CA GLY A 124 4.85 -10.65 -18.11
C GLY A 124 5.25 -11.31 -16.80
N VAL A 125 6.06 -10.64 -15.97
CA VAL A 125 6.50 -11.16 -14.66
C VAL A 125 5.38 -11.11 -13.62
N LEU A 126 4.56 -10.06 -13.64
CA LEU A 126 3.41 -9.91 -12.75
C LEU A 126 2.18 -10.70 -13.20
N GLY A 127 2.24 -11.36 -14.36
CA GLY A 127 1.11 -12.09 -14.93
C GLY A 127 -0.07 -11.20 -15.28
N LEU A 128 0.17 -9.91 -15.52
CA LEU A 128 -0.85 -8.93 -15.89
C LEU A 128 -1.17 -9.08 -17.38
N VAL A 129 -2.37 -9.55 -17.66
CA VAL A 129 -2.84 -9.74 -19.04
C VAL A 129 -3.75 -8.59 -19.43
N ASP A 130 -3.44 -7.93 -20.54
CA ASP A 130 -4.34 -6.95 -21.15
C ASP A 130 -5.38 -7.66 -22.02
N PHE A 131 -6.57 -7.90 -21.45
CA PHE A 131 -7.66 -8.58 -22.15
C PHE A 131 -8.20 -7.77 -23.35
N SER A 132 -8.01 -6.44 -23.35
CA SER A 132 -8.38 -5.58 -24.48
C SER A 132 -7.52 -5.86 -25.72
N LYS A 133 -6.28 -6.33 -25.52
CA LYS A 133 -5.34 -6.69 -26.60
C LYS A 133 -5.52 -8.13 -27.10
N LEU A 134 -6.27 -8.96 -26.38
CA LEU A 134 -6.54 -10.37 -26.75
C LEU A 134 -7.67 -10.53 -27.78
N GLY A 135 -8.40 -9.46 -28.13
CA GLY A 135 -9.37 -9.48 -29.23
C GLY A 135 -10.49 -10.51 -29.08
N LEU A 136 -10.84 -10.89 -27.84
CA LEU A 136 -12.06 -11.64 -27.56
C LEU A 136 -13.21 -10.63 -27.40
N GLU A 137 -13.89 -10.34 -28.50
CA GLU A 137 -15.23 -9.73 -28.50
C GLU A 137 -16.30 -10.80 -28.28
#